data_AF-A0A0A2G9E9-F1
#
_entry.id   AF-A0A0A2G9E9-F1
#
_cell.length_a   1.000
_cell.length_b   1.000
_cell.length_c   1.000
_cell.angle_alpha   90.00
_cell.angle_beta   90.00
_cell.angle_gamma   90.00
#
_symmetry.space_group_name_H-M   'P 1'
#
loop_
_entity.id
_entity.type
_entity.pdbx_description
1 polymer ?
#
loop_
_entity_poly.entity_id
_entity_poly.type
_entity_poly.pdbx_seq_one_letter_code
_entity_poly.pdbx_strand_id
1 'polypeptide(L)'
;MCSWCDAFLYEFLDDLDYSFMPYKSPVYAVINLGSSTISGMVACKDGMGRVIPLGYAEEPSKKSIFHGTVQNIDATGEIITSIIKQLNGCLEENYHIQRVYIGVDCMTLRSHKEKFSHKMNEESTPISQEMLDDFQQRVKEKRYEGREIIHIADPFFTIDSIHTTKPLGVVCRDKFEAHYRLISVRSSIARNIRSVIEDHLHLTLVQILVAPLCESSVVLSPTQKELGCAYINVGGGTTSVAVFLRGCLEQLNVYPFGGINVTKDLTDLKIVEDDAERLKIEHASAMRSSEDRNETVQLLTETSEQPTTYRKIDINNLSSMRMKEIIHNAVAIVGYSEVPKEQLRAGYIFAGGGTKIRNMKELIEMYCSSNYTLIRTIKREIISDEITDLSDSLLYSSDPRFITLLGLALEAQEDCLEVTHKTLSELVESTLEAKSETPSSATSNDGGLFPDSENMEDPNQEIHSETNNGGSRGFSLKKKSKGFLQNVTDKISSLVTPQEEDEETPFGDF
;
A
#
# COMPACT_ATOMS: atom_id res chain seq x y z
N MET A 1 18.32 7.10 3.29
CA MET A 1 18.76 7.60 4.61
C MET A 1 20.25 7.91 4.59
N CYS A 2 20.67 9.00 3.94
CA CYS A 2 21.99 9.59 4.22
C CYS A 2 21.97 10.27 5.60
N SER A 3 22.97 9.99 6.45
CA SER A 3 23.02 10.44 7.86
C SER A 3 23.42 11.92 8.02
N TRP A 4 22.72 12.81 7.32
CA TRP A 4 23.01 14.25 7.23
C TRP A 4 21.76 15.14 7.26
N CYS A 5 20.55 14.60 7.11
CA CYS A 5 19.31 15.36 7.41
C CYS A 5 19.08 15.49 8.93
N ASP A 6 19.49 14.47 9.69
CA ASP A 6 19.23 14.37 11.14
C ASP A 6 19.86 15.50 11.96
N ALA A 7 20.91 16.17 11.43
CA ALA A 7 21.62 17.23 12.15
C ALA A 7 20.97 18.62 12.01
N PHE A 8 20.13 18.86 11.00
CA PHE A 8 19.52 20.17 10.73
C PHE A 8 18.02 20.25 11.09
N LEU A 9 17.39 19.12 11.39
CA LEU A 9 15.98 19.06 11.83
C LEU A 9 15.82 19.27 13.35
N TYR A 10 16.84 18.96 14.16
CA TYR A 10 16.73 19.05 15.62
C TYR A 10 16.80 20.49 16.17
N GLU A 11 17.48 21.44 15.51
CA GLU A 11 17.54 22.84 15.97
C GLU A 11 16.30 23.69 15.60
N PHE A 12 15.26 23.09 14.98
CA PHE A 12 14.06 23.81 14.52
C PHE A 12 12.73 23.25 15.08
N LEU A 13 12.79 22.34 16.06
CA LEU A 13 11.61 21.69 16.65
C LEU A 13 11.37 22.00 18.15
N ASP A 14 12.33 22.64 18.83
CA ASP A 14 12.28 22.88 20.29
C ASP A 14 11.34 24.04 20.74
N ASP A 15 10.84 24.87 19.81
CA ASP A 15 9.99 26.05 20.10
C ASP A 15 8.48 25.81 19.90
N LEU A 16 8.04 24.56 19.71
CA LEU A 16 6.62 24.17 19.70
C LEU A 16 6.19 23.60 21.05
N ASP A 17 5.19 24.22 21.69
CA ASP A 17 4.66 23.77 22.98
C ASP A 17 3.78 22.52 22.83
N TYR A 18 4.44 21.36 22.73
CA TYR A 18 3.81 20.04 22.60
C TYR A 18 2.98 19.61 23.84
N SER A 19 2.86 20.42 24.89
CA SER A 19 2.14 20.06 26.13
C SER A 19 0.63 19.86 25.96
N PHE A 20 0.06 20.22 24.79
CA PHE A 20 -1.38 20.15 24.51
C PHE A 20 -1.78 19.19 23.36
N MET A 21 -0.86 18.36 22.85
CA MET A 21 -1.18 17.32 21.87
C MET A 21 -1.37 15.95 22.55
N PRO A 22 -2.44 15.17 22.22
CA PRO A 22 -2.63 13.82 22.77
C PRO A 22 -1.64 12.83 22.13
N TYR A 23 -1.36 13.02 20.84
CA TYR A 23 -0.29 12.33 20.13
C TYR A 23 1.07 12.92 20.51
N LYS A 24 1.96 12.09 21.07
CA LYS A 24 3.31 12.48 21.52
C LYS A 24 4.33 12.56 20.37
N SER A 25 3.91 12.29 19.14
CA SER A 25 4.72 12.39 17.93
C SER A 25 3.80 12.71 16.73
N PRO A 26 4.33 13.27 15.64
CA PRO A 26 3.56 13.55 14.42
C PRO A 26 2.78 12.35 13.89
N VAL A 27 1.57 12.60 13.41
CA VAL A 27 0.71 11.57 12.80
C VAL A 27 0.77 11.73 11.28
N TYR A 28 1.22 10.69 10.59
CA TYR A 28 1.36 10.66 9.13
C TYR A 28 0.11 10.04 8.50
N ALA A 29 -0.52 10.76 7.56
CA ALA A 29 -1.59 10.24 6.73
C ALA A 29 -1.04 9.90 5.34
N VAL A 30 -1.05 8.62 4.99
CA VAL A 30 -0.44 8.10 3.76
C VAL A 30 -1.47 7.35 2.93
N ILE A 31 -1.49 7.58 1.61
CA ILE A 31 -2.43 6.93 0.68
C ILE A 31 -1.66 6.36 -0.52
N ASN A 32 -1.94 5.12 -0.88
CA ASN A 32 -1.34 4.42 -2.01
C ASN A 32 -2.32 4.30 -3.19
N LEU A 33 -1.94 4.80 -4.37
CA LEU A 33 -2.77 4.75 -5.58
C LEU A 33 -2.55 3.44 -6.36
N GLY A 34 -3.01 2.32 -5.76
CA GLY A 34 -2.97 1.01 -6.40
C GLY A 34 -4.00 0.84 -7.51
N SER A 35 -3.70 -0.01 -8.51
CA SER A 35 -4.64 -0.29 -9.61
C SER A 35 -5.76 -1.26 -9.24
N SER A 36 -5.57 -2.09 -8.21
CA SER A 36 -6.61 -2.99 -7.68
C SER A 36 -7.43 -2.31 -6.58
N THR A 37 -6.74 -1.75 -5.59
CA THR A 37 -7.33 -0.97 -4.50
C THR A 37 -6.58 0.35 -4.34
N ILE A 38 -7.30 1.39 -3.94
CA ILE A 38 -6.70 2.55 -3.26
C ILE A 38 -6.74 2.22 -1.77
N SER A 39 -5.65 2.44 -1.05
CA SER A 39 -5.58 2.18 0.39
C SER A 39 -4.88 3.31 1.13
N GLY A 40 -5.21 3.49 2.39
CA GLY A 40 -4.63 4.52 3.25
C GLY A 40 -4.39 4.04 4.67
N MET A 41 -3.54 4.77 5.38
CA MET A 41 -3.16 4.53 6.77
C MET A 41 -2.90 5.85 7.49
N VAL A 42 -3.31 5.94 8.75
CA VAL A 42 -2.80 6.93 9.71
C VAL A 42 -1.86 6.23 10.69
N ALA A 43 -0.70 6.83 10.97
CA ALA A 43 0.33 6.23 11.81
C ALA A 43 1.19 7.25 12.55
N CYS A 44 1.61 6.93 13.77
CA CYS A 44 2.71 7.62 14.48
C CYS A 44 4.06 6.98 14.17
N LYS A 45 5.13 7.55 14.73
CA LYS A 45 6.42 6.86 14.96
C LYS A 45 6.81 6.88 16.43
N ASP A 46 7.57 5.87 16.85
CA ASP A 46 8.25 5.86 18.14
C ASP A 46 9.60 6.59 18.10
N GLY A 47 10.28 6.65 19.24
CA GLY A 47 11.62 7.25 19.37
C GLY A 47 12.75 6.51 18.65
N MET A 48 12.47 5.38 18.00
CA MET A 48 13.39 4.66 17.10
C MET A 48 13.01 4.82 15.62
N GLY A 49 11.96 5.60 15.31
CA GLY A 49 11.43 5.79 13.95
C GLY A 49 10.58 4.63 13.44
N ARG A 50 10.26 3.63 14.26
CA ARG A 50 9.39 2.50 13.88
C ARG A 50 7.95 2.97 13.76
N VAL A 51 7.23 2.44 12.79
CA VAL A 51 5.86 2.83 12.47
C VAL A 51 4.88 2.25 13.51
N ILE A 52 3.97 3.09 13.97
CA ILE A 52 2.84 2.73 14.84
C ILE A 52 1.55 2.98 14.04
N PRO A 53 0.93 1.97 13.42
CA PRO A 53 -0.36 2.14 12.75
C PRO A 53 -1.46 2.49 13.77
N LEU A 54 -2.19 3.59 13.53
CA LEU A 54 -3.37 3.98 14.30
C LEU A 54 -4.67 3.53 13.62
N GLY A 55 -4.67 3.42 12.29
CA GLY A 55 -5.83 3.02 11.50
C GLY A 55 -5.49 2.81 10.03
N TYR A 56 -6.31 2.03 9.34
CA TYR A 56 -6.17 1.73 7.92
C TYR A 56 -7.54 1.60 7.24
N ALA A 57 -7.59 1.90 5.95
CA ALA A 57 -8.74 1.62 5.09
C ALA A 57 -8.29 1.23 3.68
N GLU A 58 -9.07 0.41 2.97
CA GLU A 58 -8.90 0.16 1.54
C GLU A 58 -10.25 0.10 0.82
N GLU A 59 -10.28 0.53 -0.43
CA GLU A 59 -11.42 0.36 -1.33
C GLU A 59 -10.96 -0.09 -2.72
N PRO A 60 -11.76 -0.88 -3.45
CA PRO A 60 -11.50 -1.19 -4.85
C PRO A 60 -11.32 0.09 -5.67
N SER A 61 -10.34 0.11 -6.58
CA SER A 61 -10.04 1.28 -7.42
C SER A 61 -11.19 1.66 -8.37
N LYS A 62 -12.18 0.78 -8.57
CA LYS A 62 -13.32 0.94 -9.49
C LYS A 62 -12.88 1.36 -10.90
N LYS A 63 -11.68 0.92 -11.32
CA LYS A 63 -11.01 1.24 -12.60
C LYS A 63 -10.63 2.72 -12.79
N SER A 64 -10.68 3.53 -11.73
CA SER A 64 -10.21 4.94 -11.74
C SER A 64 -8.67 5.05 -11.83
N ILE A 65 -7.95 4.06 -11.30
CA ILE A 65 -6.49 3.91 -11.40
C ILE A 65 -6.15 2.78 -12.36
N PHE A 66 -5.29 3.05 -13.35
CA PHE A 66 -4.85 2.06 -14.34
C PHE A 66 -3.33 2.08 -14.49
N HIS A 67 -2.66 0.93 -14.31
CA HIS A 67 -1.20 0.80 -14.31
C HIS A 67 -0.49 1.86 -13.41
N GLY A 68 -1.09 2.13 -12.25
CA GLY A 68 -0.67 3.12 -11.25
C GLY A 68 -0.93 4.59 -11.61
N THR A 69 -1.70 4.87 -12.66
CA THR A 69 -2.00 6.23 -13.11
C THR A 69 -3.46 6.59 -12.89
N VAL A 70 -3.72 7.80 -12.38
CA VAL A 70 -5.08 8.37 -12.27
C VAL A 70 -5.64 8.62 -13.66
N GLN A 71 -6.68 7.87 -14.04
CA GLN A 71 -7.41 7.99 -15.30
C GLN A 71 -8.74 8.73 -15.15
N ASN A 72 -9.38 8.62 -13.98
CA ASN A 72 -10.58 9.37 -13.63
C ASN A 72 -10.36 10.11 -12.30
N ILE A 73 -10.35 11.44 -12.35
CA ILE A 73 -10.06 12.32 -11.21
C ILE A 73 -11.20 12.26 -10.20
N ASP A 74 -12.44 12.47 -10.64
CA ASP A 74 -13.64 12.49 -9.79
C ASP A 74 -13.81 11.18 -9.01
N ALA A 75 -13.75 10.03 -9.72
CA ALA A 75 -13.90 8.72 -9.10
C ALA A 75 -12.73 8.35 -8.17
N THR A 76 -11.53 8.90 -8.40
CA THR A 76 -10.41 8.77 -7.45
C THR A 76 -10.66 9.63 -6.21
N GLY A 77 -11.18 10.85 -6.38
CA GLY A 77 -11.59 11.75 -5.31
C GLY A 77 -12.67 11.16 -4.41
N GLU A 78 -13.73 10.57 -4.97
CA GLU A 78 -14.80 9.89 -4.22
C GLU A 78 -14.24 8.77 -3.31
N ILE A 79 -13.35 7.92 -3.86
CA ILE A 79 -12.74 6.82 -3.11
C ILE A 79 -11.83 7.36 -2.01
N ILE A 80 -11.00 8.37 -2.29
CA ILE A 80 -10.11 8.98 -1.28
C ILE A 80 -10.93 9.70 -0.20
N THR A 81 -12.05 10.35 -0.54
CA THR A 81 -12.96 10.95 0.45
C THR A 81 -13.47 9.90 1.44
N SER A 82 -13.87 8.73 0.95
CA SER A 82 -14.33 7.62 1.79
C SER A 82 -13.22 7.06 2.67
N ILE A 83 -11.99 6.93 2.14
CA ILE A 83 -10.81 6.49 2.90
C ILE A 83 -10.45 7.51 3.99
N ILE A 84 -10.37 8.80 3.67
CA ILE A 84 -10.10 9.88 4.64
C ILE A 84 -11.17 9.90 5.75
N LYS A 85 -12.45 9.75 5.38
CA LYS A 85 -13.54 9.66 6.37
C LYS A 85 -13.40 8.47 7.32
N GLN A 86 -12.95 7.31 6.81
CA GLN A 86 -12.69 6.13 7.65
C GLN A 86 -11.48 6.35 8.56
N LEU A 87 -10.37 6.91 8.04
CA LEU A 87 -9.15 7.17 8.81
C LEU A 87 -9.33 8.26 9.88
N ASN A 88 -10.11 9.31 9.61
CA ASN A 88 -10.52 10.30 10.62
C ASN A 88 -11.33 9.65 11.76
N GLY A 89 -12.07 8.57 11.48
CA GLY A 89 -12.76 7.76 12.49
C GLY A 89 -11.84 6.93 13.39
N CYS A 90 -10.52 6.90 13.11
CA CYS A 90 -9.48 6.32 13.96
C CYS A 90 -8.71 7.38 14.77
N LEU A 91 -9.10 8.65 14.70
CA LEU A 91 -8.47 9.77 15.41
C LEU A 91 -9.37 10.28 16.56
N GLU A 92 -8.81 11.13 17.42
CA GLU A 92 -9.59 11.84 18.45
C GLU A 92 -10.47 12.94 17.83
N GLU A 93 -11.65 13.22 18.41
CA GLU A 93 -12.72 14.03 17.80
C GLU A 93 -12.32 15.43 17.29
N ASN A 94 -11.27 16.03 17.85
CA ASN A 94 -10.80 17.36 17.50
C ASN A 94 -9.63 17.36 16.51
N TYR A 95 -9.27 16.20 15.96
CA TYR A 95 -8.21 16.03 14.96
C TYR A 95 -8.77 15.52 13.63
N HIS A 96 -8.35 16.14 12.53
CA HIS A 96 -8.68 15.69 11.19
C HIS A 96 -7.44 15.71 10.27
N ILE A 97 -7.41 14.79 9.31
CA ILE A 97 -6.39 14.78 8.25
C ILE A 97 -6.65 15.96 7.33
N GLN A 98 -5.68 16.88 7.26
CA GLN A 98 -5.72 18.04 6.34
C GLN A 98 -4.58 18.01 5.31
N ARG A 99 -3.56 17.17 5.52
CA ARG A 99 -2.39 17.01 4.64
C ARG A 99 -2.17 15.52 4.38
N VAL A 100 -1.65 15.15 3.20
CA VAL A 100 -1.44 13.73 2.83
C VAL A 100 -0.16 13.49 2.04
N TYR A 101 0.44 12.32 2.25
CA TYR A 101 1.49 11.74 1.40
C TYR A 101 0.87 10.74 0.42
N ILE A 102 1.22 10.86 -0.88
CA ILE A 102 0.66 10.00 -1.93
C ILE A 102 1.74 9.06 -2.50
N GLY A 103 1.60 7.77 -2.23
CA GLY A 103 2.41 6.71 -2.80
C GLY A 103 2.00 6.36 -4.22
N VAL A 104 2.99 6.29 -5.12
CA VAL A 104 2.80 5.86 -6.52
C VAL A 104 3.74 4.73 -6.92
N ASP A 105 3.17 3.70 -7.53
CA ASP A 105 3.87 2.75 -8.40
C ASP A 105 3.19 2.74 -9.78
N CYS A 106 3.70 3.56 -10.72
CA CYS A 106 3.09 3.70 -12.05
C CYS A 106 4.08 3.44 -13.18
N MET A 107 3.58 2.97 -14.34
CA MET A 107 4.43 2.61 -15.49
C MET A 107 5.35 3.72 -16.00
N THR A 108 5.07 4.99 -15.64
CA THR A 108 5.82 6.16 -16.09
C THR A 108 6.99 6.55 -15.16
N LEU A 109 7.13 5.86 -14.02
CA LEU A 109 8.30 5.96 -13.15
C LEU A 109 9.52 5.34 -13.82
N ARG A 110 10.58 6.13 -14.00
CA ARG A 110 11.94 5.63 -14.29
C ARG A 110 13.01 6.46 -13.59
N SER A 111 14.07 5.79 -13.16
CA SER A 111 15.33 6.43 -12.76
C SER A 111 16.11 6.96 -13.97
N HIS A 112 16.70 8.14 -13.82
CA HIS A 112 17.79 8.63 -14.68
C HIS A 112 19.11 8.54 -13.94
N LYS A 113 20.21 8.40 -14.69
CA LYS A 113 21.58 8.39 -14.16
C LYS A 113 22.23 9.73 -14.43
N GLU A 114 22.68 10.41 -13.39
CA GLU A 114 23.43 11.66 -13.52
C GLU A 114 24.80 11.51 -12.85
N LYS A 115 25.83 11.94 -13.56
CA LYS A 115 27.22 11.87 -13.11
C LYS A 115 27.86 13.25 -13.19
N PHE A 116 28.42 13.68 -12.07
CA PHE A 116 29.17 14.92 -11.95
C PHE A 116 30.61 14.59 -11.56
N SER A 117 31.55 15.47 -11.90
CA SER A 117 32.94 15.34 -11.46
C SER A 117 33.51 16.71 -11.12
N HIS A 118 34.33 16.74 -10.07
CA HIS A 118 35.07 17.91 -9.63
C HIS A 118 36.55 17.55 -9.68
N LYS A 119 37.36 18.43 -10.27
CA LYS A 119 38.81 18.24 -10.33
C LYS A 119 39.44 19.00 -9.16
N MET A 120 40.28 18.33 -8.40
CA MET A 120 41.06 18.95 -7.32
C MET A 120 42.16 19.85 -7.91
N ASN A 121 42.63 20.78 -7.08
CA ASN A 121 43.86 21.53 -7.38
C ASN A 121 45.09 20.62 -7.20
N GLU A 122 46.29 21.09 -7.58
CA GLU A 122 47.51 20.27 -7.57
C GLU A 122 47.96 19.82 -6.17
N GLU A 123 47.42 20.42 -5.11
CA GLU A 123 47.58 19.97 -3.73
C GLU A 123 46.46 19.01 -3.32
N SER A 124 46.84 17.84 -2.80
CA SER A 124 45.89 16.79 -2.36
C SER A 124 45.04 17.28 -1.19
N THR A 125 43.82 17.71 -1.50
CA THR A 125 42.94 18.48 -0.62
C THR A 125 41.77 17.61 -0.14
N PRO A 126 41.26 17.82 1.10
CA PRO A 126 40.01 17.21 1.54
C PRO A 126 38.82 17.73 0.72
N ILE A 127 37.88 16.85 0.38
CA ILE A 127 36.60 17.27 -0.22
C ILE A 127 35.83 18.12 0.80
N SER A 128 35.51 19.36 0.43
CA SER A 128 34.75 20.30 1.27
C SER A 128 33.24 20.17 1.06
N GLN A 129 32.44 20.73 1.98
CA GLN A 129 30.99 20.75 1.86
C GLN A 129 30.53 21.54 0.62
N GLU A 130 31.18 22.68 0.34
CA GLU A 130 30.95 23.52 -0.84
C GLU A 130 31.04 22.74 -2.17
N MET A 131 31.99 21.80 -2.29
CA MET A 131 32.12 20.94 -3.48
C MET A 131 30.97 19.94 -3.63
N LEU A 132 30.35 19.53 -2.51
CA LEU A 132 29.18 18.65 -2.49
C LEU A 132 27.89 19.44 -2.78
N ASP A 133 27.83 20.68 -2.31
CA ASP A 133 26.70 21.59 -2.52
C ASP A 133 26.59 22.03 -3.99
N ASP A 134 27.71 22.25 -4.70
CA ASP A 134 27.74 22.42 -6.17
C ASP A 134 27.03 21.26 -6.88
N PHE A 135 27.37 20.02 -6.52
CA PHE A 135 26.73 18.84 -7.10
C PHE A 135 25.24 18.77 -6.75
N GLN A 136 24.84 19.05 -5.51
CA GLN A 136 23.42 19.10 -5.14
C GLN A 136 22.64 20.15 -5.93
N GLN A 137 23.21 21.35 -6.12
CA GLN A 137 22.58 22.42 -6.87
C GLN A 137 22.42 22.02 -8.35
N ARG A 138 23.48 21.49 -8.97
CA ARG A 138 23.47 21.02 -10.37
C ARG A 138 22.55 19.82 -10.60
N VAL A 139 22.24 19.03 -9.56
CA VAL A 139 21.19 18.00 -9.56
C VAL A 139 19.80 18.63 -9.48
N LYS A 140 19.58 19.59 -8.58
CA LYS A 140 18.30 20.33 -8.42
C LYS A 140 17.93 21.11 -9.69
N GLU A 141 18.89 21.46 -10.53
CA GLU A 141 18.69 22.12 -11.83
C GLU A 141 18.33 21.17 -12.98
N LYS A 142 18.48 19.85 -12.83
CA LYS A 142 18.16 18.88 -13.91
C LYS A 142 16.68 18.92 -14.29
N ARG A 143 16.39 18.82 -15.59
CA ARG A 143 15.04 18.75 -16.15
C ARG A 143 14.99 17.66 -17.21
N TYR A 144 13.86 16.97 -17.31
CA TYR A 144 13.59 15.95 -18.33
C TYR A 144 12.28 16.30 -19.02
N GLU A 145 12.26 16.30 -20.36
CA GLU A 145 11.10 16.79 -21.13
C GLU A 145 9.82 16.02 -20.81
N GLY A 146 8.73 16.75 -20.51
CA GLY A 146 7.43 16.17 -20.14
C GLY A 146 7.42 15.37 -18.84
N ARG A 147 8.47 15.46 -18.00
CA ARG A 147 8.62 14.68 -16.77
C ARG A 147 8.98 15.55 -15.58
N GLU A 148 8.46 15.16 -14.41
CA GLU A 148 8.71 15.79 -13.12
C GLU A 148 9.62 14.87 -12.30
N ILE A 149 10.67 15.43 -11.69
CA ILE A 149 11.55 14.71 -10.77
C ILE A 149 10.89 14.78 -9.38
N ILE A 150 10.50 13.63 -8.84
CA ILE A 150 9.76 13.53 -7.57
C ILE A 150 10.62 13.01 -6.41
N HIS A 151 11.78 12.44 -6.71
CA HIS A 151 12.74 11.96 -5.71
C HIS A 151 14.17 11.97 -6.29
N ILE A 152 15.15 12.25 -5.45
CA ILE A 152 16.58 12.11 -5.72
C ILE A 152 17.10 11.10 -4.69
N ALA A 153 17.60 9.96 -5.15
CA ALA A 153 18.12 8.93 -4.25
C ALA A 153 19.49 9.33 -3.69
N ASP A 154 19.82 8.80 -2.50
CA ASP A 154 21.13 8.98 -1.86
C ASP A 154 22.28 8.67 -2.87
N PRO A 155 23.20 9.62 -3.14
CA PRO A 155 24.26 9.43 -4.11
C PRO A 155 25.43 8.62 -3.55
N PHE A 156 26.21 8.03 -4.46
CA PHE A 156 27.56 7.55 -4.14
C PHE A 156 28.64 8.37 -4.84
N PHE A 157 29.86 8.25 -4.31
CA PHE A 157 31.03 8.98 -4.76
C PHE A 157 32.16 8.00 -5.11
N THR A 158 32.83 8.25 -6.22
CA THR A 158 34.05 7.56 -6.63
C THR A 158 35.23 8.49 -6.41
N ILE A 159 36.13 8.13 -5.49
CA ILE A 159 37.33 8.90 -5.11
C ILE A 159 38.54 7.99 -5.30
N ASP A 160 39.46 8.33 -6.20
CA ASP A 160 40.66 7.52 -6.51
C ASP A 160 40.34 6.01 -6.75
N SER A 161 39.19 5.73 -7.39
CA SER A 161 38.57 4.40 -7.64
C SER A 161 37.92 3.71 -6.43
N ILE A 162 37.92 4.30 -5.24
CA ILE A 162 37.21 3.84 -4.05
C ILE A 162 35.76 4.36 -4.06
N HIS A 163 34.81 3.51 -3.71
CA HIS A 163 33.40 3.85 -3.57
C HIS A 163 33.08 4.27 -2.12
N THR A 164 32.42 5.41 -1.92
CA THR A 164 31.91 5.84 -0.61
C THR A 164 30.58 6.60 -0.73
N THR A 165 29.72 6.49 0.27
CA THR A 165 28.54 7.37 0.48
C THR A 165 28.85 8.56 1.40
N LYS A 166 30.05 8.61 1.99
CA LYS A 166 30.54 9.65 2.89
C LYS A 166 31.86 10.23 2.33
N PRO A 167 31.80 11.25 1.45
CA PRO A 167 32.97 11.83 0.80
C PRO A 167 33.60 13.01 1.58
N LEU A 168 32.84 13.67 2.45
CA LEU A 168 33.28 14.88 3.17
C LEU A 168 34.55 14.61 3.98
N GLY A 169 35.56 15.46 3.82
CA GLY A 169 36.85 15.32 4.50
C GLY A 169 37.78 14.23 3.95
N VAL A 170 37.34 13.41 2.98
CA VAL A 170 38.22 12.46 2.29
C VAL A 170 39.18 13.22 1.39
N VAL A 171 40.48 12.94 1.49
CA VAL A 171 41.51 13.54 0.64
C VAL A 171 41.47 12.91 -0.75
N CYS A 172 41.40 13.75 -1.79
CA CYS A 172 41.44 13.34 -3.19
C CYS A 172 42.65 13.96 -3.91
N ARG A 173 43.20 13.27 -4.93
CA ARG A 173 44.45 13.67 -5.61
C ARG A 173 44.29 14.34 -6.96
N ASP A 174 43.29 13.96 -7.75
CA ASP A 174 43.05 14.48 -9.10
C ASP A 174 41.59 14.85 -9.31
N LYS A 175 40.68 13.89 -9.14
CA LYS A 175 39.24 14.14 -9.24
C LYS A 175 38.42 13.17 -8.42
N PHE A 176 37.25 13.63 -7.99
CA PHE A 176 36.19 12.75 -7.51
C PHE A 176 34.92 12.92 -8.35
N GLU A 177 34.09 11.88 -8.35
CA GLU A 177 32.92 11.77 -9.20
C GLU A 177 31.71 11.43 -8.34
N ALA A 178 30.59 12.15 -8.50
CA ALA A 178 29.34 11.88 -7.79
C ALA A 178 28.30 11.29 -8.73
N HIS A 179 27.58 10.28 -8.24
CA HIS A 179 26.67 9.44 -8.99
C HIS A 179 25.28 9.53 -8.35
N TYR A 180 24.36 10.21 -9.01
CA TYR A 180 22.98 10.42 -8.55
C TYR A 180 21.99 9.62 -9.38
N ARG A 181 20.94 9.09 -8.75
CA ARG A 181 19.76 8.57 -9.44
C ARG A 181 18.55 9.48 -9.20
N LEU A 182 18.04 10.09 -10.27
CA LEU A 182 16.89 10.99 -10.23
C LEU A 182 15.64 10.23 -10.67
N ILE A 183 14.64 10.11 -9.82
CA ILE A 183 13.38 9.41 -10.15
C ILE A 183 12.39 10.41 -10.70
N SER A 184 11.84 10.08 -11.88
CA SER A 184 10.86 10.94 -12.54
C SER A 184 9.61 10.20 -12.99
N VAL A 185 8.50 10.92 -12.97
CA VAL A 185 7.17 10.54 -13.44
C VAL A 185 6.80 11.44 -14.63
N ARG A 186 5.84 11.05 -15.49
CA ARG A 186 5.28 12.01 -16.48
C ARG A 186 4.56 13.14 -15.75
N SER A 187 4.80 14.41 -16.12
CA SER A 187 4.23 15.57 -15.42
C SER A 187 2.70 15.61 -15.44
N SER A 188 2.05 14.95 -16.42
CA SER A 188 0.59 14.78 -16.43
C SER A 188 0.10 13.94 -15.25
N ILE A 189 0.84 12.93 -14.81
CA ILE A 189 0.43 12.05 -13.71
C ILE A 189 0.54 12.80 -12.37
N ALA A 190 1.64 13.52 -12.16
CA ALA A 190 1.80 14.38 -10.98
C ALA A 190 0.74 15.50 -10.93
N ARG A 191 0.37 16.08 -12.08
CA ARG A 191 -0.74 17.05 -12.16
C ARG A 191 -2.10 16.43 -11.85
N ASN A 192 -2.41 15.24 -12.37
CA ASN A 192 -3.67 14.56 -12.05
C ASN A 192 -3.77 14.25 -10.55
N ILE A 193 -2.67 13.84 -9.91
CA ILE A 193 -2.62 13.60 -8.46
C ILE A 193 -2.86 14.91 -7.68
N ARG A 194 -2.15 15.99 -8.02
CA ARG A 194 -2.39 17.33 -7.46
C ARG A 194 -3.86 17.74 -7.57
N SER A 195 -4.46 17.59 -8.74
CA SER A 195 -5.86 17.96 -8.96
C SER A 195 -6.84 17.14 -8.11
N VAL A 196 -6.62 15.83 -7.94
CA VAL A 196 -7.41 15.01 -7.00
C VAL A 196 -7.29 15.54 -5.57
N ILE A 197 -6.08 15.82 -5.07
CA ILE A 197 -5.84 16.13 -3.65
C ILE A 197 -6.16 17.59 -3.30
N GLU A 198 -5.69 18.52 -4.14
CA GLU A 198 -5.71 19.97 -3.88
C GLU A 198 -6.99 20.61 -4.45
N ASP A 199 -7.29 20.39 -5.74
CA ASP A 199 -8.45 21.01 -6.40
C ASP A 199 -9.79 20.37 -5.99
N HIS A 200 -9.85 19.03 -5.93
CA HIS A 200 -11.11 18.29 -5.69
C HIS A 200 -11.39 17.94 -4.22
N LEU A 201 -10.35 17.78 -3.39
CA LEU A 201 -10.50 17.38 -1.98
C LEU A 201 -10.08 18.46 -0.97
N HIS A 202 -9.44 19.53 -1.43
CA HIS A 202 -8.96 20.65 -0.60
C HIS A 202 -8.01 20.22 0.54
N LEU A 203 -7.27 19.14 0.32
CA LEU A 203 -6.19 18.67 1.19
C LEU A 203 -4.84 19.16 0.66
N THR A 204 -3.86 19.31 1.55
CA THR A 204 -2.47 19.64 1.15
C THR A 204 -1.73 18.38 0.71
N LEU A 205 -1.22 18.35 -0.52
CA LEU A 205 -0.30 17.31 -0.97
C LEU A 205 1.11 17.57 -0.43
N VAL A 206 1.53 16.85 0.61
CA VAL A 206 2.87 17.02 1.20
C VAL A 206 3.95 16.53 0.22
N GLN A 207 3.84 15.28 -0.24
CA GLN A 207 4.77 14.72 -1.22
C GLN A 207 4.15 13.56 -2.02
N ILE A 208 4.58 13.43 -3.29
CA ILE A 208 4.40 12.21 -4.08
C ILE A 208 5.59 11.28 -3.80
N LEU A 209 5.35 10.20 -3.06
CA LEU A 209 6.35 9.22 -2.66
C LEU A 209 6.49 8.09 -3.69
N VAL A 210 7.73 7.67 -3.94
CA VAL A 210 8.05 6.58 -4.88
C VAL A 210 7.86 5.23 -4.19
N ALA A 211 6.66 4.66 -4.29
CA ALA A 211 6.27 3.48 -3.51
C ALA A 211 7.27 2.31 -3.60
N PRO A 212 7.83 1.93 -4.77
CA PRO A 212 8.82 0.85 -4.85
C PRO A 212 10.12 1.09 -4.06
N LEU A 213 10.46 2.36 -3.77
CA LEU A 213 11.61 2.69 -2.91
C LEU A 213 11.23 2.62 -1.43
N CYS A 214 10.07 3.17 -1.05
CA CYS A 214 9.51 3.08 0.29
C CYS A 214 9.36 1.62 0.75
N GLU A 215 8.83 0.76 -0.13
CA GLU A 215 8.73 -0.69 0.08
C GLU A 215 10.10 -1.35 0.24
N SER A 216 11.12 -0.89 -0.51
CA SER A 216 12.49 -1.41 -0.39
C SER A 216 13.12 -1.12 0.98
N SER A 217 12.71 -0.04 1.65
CA SER A 217 13.18 0.32 3.00
C SER A 217 12.56 -0.58 4.08
N VAL A 218 11.31 -1.02 3.89
CA VAL A 218 10.64 -2.02 4.73
C VAL A 218 11.23 -3.42 4.53
N VAL A 219 11.42 -3.81 3.26
CA VAL A 219 11.71 -5.19 2.87
C VAL A 219 13.20 -5.55 2.99
N LEU A 220 14.10 -4.73 2.45
CA LEU A 220 15.52 -5.08 2.37
C LEU A 220 16.24 -4.75 3.67
N SER A 221 17.26 -5.51 4.05
CA SER A 221 18.24 -5.07 5.05
C SER A 221 19.31 -4.18 4.39
N PRO A 222 20.01 -3.31 5.14
CA PRO A 222 21.18 -2.59 4.64
C PRO A 222 22.21 -3.53 4.01
N THR A 223 22.42 -4.71 4.61
CA THR A 223 23.33 -5.76 4.08
C THR A 223 22.90 -6.29 2.71
N GLN A 224 21.59 -6.38 2.41
CA GLN A 224 21.12 -6.77 1.08
C GLN A 224 21.32 -5.67 0.05
N LYS A 225 21.09 -4.40 0.41
CA LYS A 225 21.41 -3.24 -0.45
C LYS A 225 22.92 -3.12 -0.69
N GLU A 226 23.75 -3.45 0.29
CA GLU A 226 25.23 -3.45 0.18
C GLU A 226 25.75 -4.59 -0.71
N LEU A 227 25.35 -5.84 -0.45
CA LEU A 227 25.76 -7.03 -1.20
C LEU A 227 25.26 -7.05 -2.65
N GLY A 228 24.33 -6.17 -3.01
CA GLY A 228 23.70 -6.06 -4.32
C GLY A 228 22.50 -6.98 -4.47
N CYS A 229 21.37 -6.42 -4.89
CA CYS A 229 20.11 -7.15 -5.06
C CYS A 229 19.13 -6.44 -6.00
N ALA A 230 18.09 -7.16 -6.42
CA ALA A 230 16.95 -6.60 -7.13
C ALA A 230 15.66 -6.81 -6.33
N TYR A 231 15.03 -5.73 -5.87
CA TYR A 231 13.68 -5.77 -5.33
C TYR A 231 12.66 -5.74 -6.46
N ILE A 232 11.67 -6.66 -6.41
CA ILE A 232 10.64 -6.82 -7.44
C ILE A 232 9.27 -6.90 -6.76
N ASN A 233 8.43 -5.88 -6.92
CA ASN A 233 7.02 -5.92 -6.50
C ASN A 233 6.15 -6.29 -7.69
N VAL A 234 5.48 -7.45 -7.63
CA VAL A 234 4.42 -7.82 -8.59
C VAL A 234 3.08 -7.37 -8.02
N GLY A 235 2.64 -6.19 -8.43
CA GLY A 235 1.41 -5.53 -7.98
C GLY A 235 0.16 -5.96 -8.76
N GLY A 236 -0.88 -5.11 -8.69
CA GLY A 236 -2.13 -5.31 -9.40
C GLY A 236 -2.03 -5.02 -10.90
N GLY A 237 -1.77 -3.75 -11.26
CA GLY A 237 -1.63 -3.30 -12.65
C GLY A 237 -0.19 -3.04 -13.09
N THR A 238 0.79 -3.29 -12.22
CA THR A 238 2.19 -2.96 -12.43
C THR A 238 3.08 -4.05 -11.86
N THR A 239 4.28 -4.15 -12.40
CA THR A 239 5.42 -4.75 -11.72
C THR A 239 6.55 -3.73 -11.73
N SER A 240 7.17 -3.53 -10.58
CA SER A 240 8.28 -2.59 -10.40
C SER A 240 9.55 -3.34 -10.03
N VAL A 241 10.68 -2.82 -10.51
CA VAL A 241 12.01 -3.43 -10.38
C VAL A 241 12.99 -2.35 -9.93
N ALA A 242 13.48 -2.48 -8.70
CA ALA A 242 14.47 -1.60 -8.09
C ALA A 242 15.78 -2.37 -7.84
N VAL A 243 16.86 -2.02 -8.56
CA VAL A 243 18.18 -2.65 -8.43
C VAL A 243 19.05 -1.81 -7.50
N PHE A 244 19.67 -2.46 -6.51
CA PHE A 244 20.57 -1.84 -5.54
C PHE A 244 21.96 -2.49 -5.58
N LEU A 245 22.99 -1.71 -5.28
CA LEU A 245 24.39 -2.14 -5.15
C LEU A 245 25.12 -1.19 -4.19
N ARG A 246 25.96 -1.73 -3.28
CA ARG A 246 26.77 -0.92 -2.32
C ARG A 246 25.94 0.12 -1.54
N GLY A 247 24.75 -0.30 -1.11
CA GLY A 247 23.78 0.50 -0.35
C GLY A 247 22.91 1.43 -1.21
N CYS A 248 23.31 1.67 -2.45
CA CYS A 248 22.77 2.71 -3.32
C CYS A 248 21.82 2.15 -4.38
N LEU A 249 20.95 3.01 -4.90
CA LEU A 249 20.05 2.66 -6.01
C LEU A 249 20.82 2.72 -7.35
N GLU A 250 20.69 1.68 -8.17
CA GLU A 250 21.29 1.61 -9.52
C GLU A 250 20.27 1.57 -10.66
N GLN A 251 19.01 1.17 -10.39
CA GLN A 251 17.93 1.30 -11.37
C GLN A 251 16.57 1.29 -10.68
N LEU A 252 15.61 2.05 -11.20
CA LEU A 252 14.18 1.86 -10.93
C LEU A 252 13.39 1.91 -12.24
N ASN A 253 12.75 0.80 -12.58
CA ASN A 253 11.87 0.67 -13.75
C ASN A 253 10.53 0.05 -13.35
N VAL A 254 9.43 0.61 -13.85
CA VAL A 254 8.07 0.04 -13.72
C VAL A 254 7.52 -0.30 -15.11
N TYR A 255 6.72 -1.36 -15.21
CA TYR A 255 6.06 -1.78 -16.45
C TYR A 255 4.61 -2.27 -16.19
N PRO A 256 3.69 -2.13 -17.17
CA PRO A 256 2.24 -2.26 -16.96
C PRO A 256 1.73 -3.71 -17.03
N PHE A 257 2.36 -4.60 -16.26
CA PHE A 257 1.97 -6.01 -16.16
C PHE A 257 1.94 -6.42 -14.69
N GLY A 258 0.83 -6.98 -14.24
CA GLY A 258 0.65 -7.45 -12.86
C GLY A 258 -0.51 -8.45 -12.75
N GLY A 259 -0.99 -8.66 -11.52
CA GLY A 259 -2.05 -9.62 -11.22
C GLY A 259 -3.38 -9.40 -11.96
N ILE A 260 -3.67 -8.19 -12.45
CA ILE A 260 -4.88 -7.87 -13.24
C ILE A 260 -4.77 -8.43 -14.67
N ASN A 261 -3.57 -8.57 -15.23
CA ASN A 261 -3.41 -9.15 -16.57
C ASN A 261 -3.87 -10.61 -16.57
N VAL A 262 -3.53 -11.37 -15.52
CA VAL A 262 -4.01 -12.75 -15.31
C VAL A 262 -5.53 -12.81 -15.21
N THR A 263 -6.16 -11.84 -14.53
CA THR A 263 -7.62 -11.73 -14.44
C THR A 263 -8.25 -11.56 -15.82
N LYS A 264 -7.67 -10.71 -16.67
CA LYS A 264 -8.15 -10.47 -18.03
C LYS A 264 -8.01 -11.70 -18.91
N ASP A 265 -6.89 -12.41 -18.85
CA ASP A 265 -6.71 -13.66 -19.60
C ASP A 265 -7.75 -14.72 -19.18
N LEU A 266 -8.11 -14.78 -17.89
CA LEU A 266 -9.14 -15.70 -17.40
C LEU A 266 -10.56 -15.34 -17.87
N THR A 267 -10.82 -14.13 -18.39
CA THR A 267 -12.10 -13.80 -19.04
C THR A 267 -12.29 -14.52 -20.38
N ASP A 268 -11.23 -15.09 -20.97
CA ASP A 268 -11.37 -15.95 -22.16
C ASP A 268 -12.20 -17.21 -21.90
N LEU A 269 -12.32 -17.64 -20.64
CA LEU A 269 -13.23 -18.68 -20.17
C LEU A 269 -14.72 -18.25 -20.20
N LYS A 270 -15.02 -17.06 -20.74
CA LYS A 270 -16.36 -16.46 -20.92
C LYS A 270 -17.07 -16.19 -19.60
N ILE A 271 -16.31 -15.62 -18.66
CA ILE A 271 -16.74 -15.13 -17.35
C ILE A 271 -16.47 -13.63 -17.22
N VAL A 272 -17.20 -12.95 -16.33
CA VAL A 272 -16.97 -11.50 -16.06
C VAL A 272 -15.69 -11.28 -15.26
N GLU A 273 -15.15 -10.05 -15.27
CA GLU A 273 -13.83 -9.73 -14.68
C GLU A 273 -13.77 -10.02 -13.16
N ASP A 274 -14.85 -9.80 -12.43
CA ASP A 274 -14.93 -10.06 -10.98
C ASP A 274 -15.03 -11.57 -10.65
N ASP A 275 -15.70 -12.34 -11.52
CA ASP A 275 -15.69 -13.82 -11.47
C ASP A 275 -14.30 -14.38 -11.83
N ALA A 276 -13.60 -13.76 -12.77
CA ALA A 276 -12.23 -14.09 -13.13
C ALA A 276 -11.23 -13.76 -12.00
N GLU A 277 -11.45 -12.66 -11.25
CA GLU A 277 -10.62 -12.30 -10.09
C GLU A 277 -10.80 -13.33 -8.97
N ARG A 278 -12.04 -13.73 -8.69
CA ARG A 278 -12.37 -14.80 -7.74
C ARG A 278 -11.73 -16.12 -8.16
N LEU A 279 -11.90 -16.53 -9.42
CA LEU A 279 -11.30 -17.75 -9.98
C LEU A 279 -9.76 -17.73 -9.91
N LYS A 280 -9.13 -16.56 -10.12
CA LYS A 280 -7.68 -16.38 -9.99
C LYS A 280 -7.21 -16.61 -8.56
N ILE A 281 -7.83 -15.94 -7.59
CA ILE A 281 -7.47 -16.06 -6.17
C ILE A 281 -7.71 -17.49 -5.68
N GLU A 282 -8.91 -18.01 -5.92
CA GLU A 282 -9.36 -19.29 -5.37
C GLU A 282 -8.73 -20.50 -6.05
N HIS A 283 -8.39 -20.44 -7.36
CA HIS A 283 -8.00 -21.64 -8.11
C HIS A 283 -6.77 -21.55 -9.00
N ALA A 284 -6.31 -20.38 -9.44
CA ALA A 284 -5.21 -20.29 -10.41
C ALA A 284 -3.82 -20.60 -9.81
N SER A 285 -2.89 -20.94 -10.70
CA SER A 285 -1.48 -21.23 -10.41
C SER A 285 -0.51 -20.62 -11.41
N ALA A 286 0.68 -20.26 -10.94
CA ALA A 286 1.83 -19.86 -11.75
C ALA A 286 2.47 -21.04 -12.50
N MET A 287 2.15 -22.27 -12.12
CA MET A 287 2.65 -23.51 -12.75
C MET A 287 1.50 -24.48 -13.02
N ARG A 288 1.43 -25.00 -14.25
CA ARG A 288 0.55 -26.12 -14.61
C ARG A 288 1.20 -27.47 -14.28
N SER A 289 0.39 -28.46 -13.93
CA SER A 289 0.84 -29.84 -13.68
C SER A 289 0.20 -30.86 -14.64
N SER A 290 0.46 -32.15 -14.43
CA SER A 290 -0.21 -33.25 -15.15
C SER A 290 -1.64 -33.49 -14.63
N GLU A 291 -1.84 -33.28 -13.34
CA GLU A 291 -3.06 -33.60 -12.58
C GLU A 291 -4.19 -32.62 -12.93
N ASP A 292 -3.84 -31.37 -13.25
CA ASP A 292 -4.71 -30.32 -13.80
C ASP A 292 -5.62 -30.81 -14.95
N ARG A 293 -5.20 -31.83 -15.70
CA ARG A 293 -5.99 -32.41 -16.81
C ARG A 293 -7.23 -33.19 -16.35
N ASN A 294 -7.19 -33.71 -15.13
CA ASN A 294 -8.24 -34.53 -14.53
C ASN A 294 -9.09 -33.75 -13.51
N GLU A 295 -8.64 -32.57 -13.09
CA GLU A 295 -9.33 -31.70 -12.15
C GLU A 295 -10.31 -30.74 -12.84
N THR A 296 -11.40 -30.41 -12.14
CA THR A 296 -12.36 -29.37 -12.53
C THR A 296 -12.68 -28.45 -11.36
N VAL A 297 -13.11 -27.23 -11.69
CA VAL A 297 -13.52 -26.19 -10.75
C VAL A 297 -14.97 -25.83 -11.08
N GLN A 298 -15.85 -25.84 -10.09
CA GLN A 298 -17.21 -25.32 -10.23
C GLN A 298 -17.25 -23.89 -9.72
N LEU A 299 -17.65 -22.95 -10.56
CA LEU A 299 -17.83 -21.55 -10.21
C LEU A 299 -19.29 -21.18 -10.45
N LEU A 300 -19.98 -20.71 -9.41
CA LEU A 300 -21.23 -19.97 -9.58
C LEU A 300 -20.85 -18.57 -10.05
N THR A 301 -21.23 -18.23 -11.28
CA THR A 301 -20.99 -16.91 -11.89
C THR A 301 -22.15 -15.97 -11.59
N GLU A 302 -21.92 -14.65 -11.56
CA GLU A 302 -23.00 -13.68 -11.30
C GLU A 302 -24.10 -13.70 -12.37
N THR A 303 -23.77 -14.21 -13.56
CA THR A 303 -24.65 -14.33 -14.73
C THR A 303 -25.45 -15.64 -14.79
N SER A 304 -25.29 -16.57 -13.85
CA SER A 304 -25.90 -17.91 -13.90
C SER A 304 -26.51 -18.34 -12.57
N GLU A 305 -27.73 -18.89 -12.62
CA GLU A 305 -28.36 -19.54 -11.46
C GLU A 305 -27.73 -20.91 -11.11
N GLN A 306 -26.87 -21.45 -11.98
CA GLN A 306 -26.24 -22.77 -11.82
C GLN A 306 -24.71 -22.69 -11.93
N PRO A 307 -23.94 -23.43 -11.11
CA PRO A 307 -22.48 -23.46 -11.22
C PRO A 307 -21.99 -23.97 -12.59
N THR A 308 -21.12 -23.20 -13.24
CA THR A 308 -20.45 -23.64 -14.47
C THR A 308 -19.17 -24.39 -14.12
N THR A 309 -18.87 -25.47 -14.84
CA THR A 309 -17.70 -26.33 -14.59
C THR A 309 -16.59 -26.03 -15.58
N TYR A 310 -15.43 -25.59 -15.06
CA TYR A 310 -14.23 -25.27 -15.80
C TYR A 310 -13.16 -26.35 -15.59
N ARG A 311 -12.34 -26.66 -16.60
CA ARG A 311 -11.21 -27.60 -16.41
C ARG A 311 -10.04 -26.86 -15.78
N LYS A 312 -9.41 -27.47 -14.78
CA LYS A 312 -8.30 -26.88 -14.04
C LYS A 312 -7.12 -26.51 -14.95
N ILE A 313 -6.82 -27.36 -15.94
CA ILE A 313 -5.79 -27.14 -16.96
C ILE A 313 -6.00 -25.88 -17.80
N ASP A 314 -7.23 -25.43 -18.04
CA ASP A 314 -7.47 -24.22 -18.85
C ASP A 314 -7.13 -22.96 -18.05
N ILE A 315 -7.60 -22.91 -16.79
CA ILE A 315 -7.27 -21.88 -15.80
C ILE A 315 -5.75 -21.77 -15.63
N ASN A 316 -5.09 -22.91 -15.34
CA ASN A 316 -3.65 -22.95 -15.08
C ASN A 316 -2.79 -22.75 -16.34
N ASN A 317 -3.28 -23.04 -17.55
CA ASN A 317 -2.58 -22.64 -18.77
C ASN A 317 -2.54 -21.11 -18.88
N LEU A 318 -3.69 -20.44 -18.84
CA LEU A 318 -3.80 -18.97 -18.95
C LEU A 318 -2.94 -18.28 -17.89
N SER A 319 -3.12 -18.63 -16.61
CA SER A 319 -2.38 -17.99 -15.52
C SER A 319 -0.89 -18.30 -15.51
N SER A 320 -0.47 -19.53 -15.85
CA SER A 320 0.98 -19.85 -15.89
C SER A 320 1.69 -19.22 -17.09
N MET A 321 1.00 -18.97 -18.22
CA MET A 321 1.59 -18.22 -19.34
C MET A 321 1.84 -16.77 -18.95
N ARG A 322 0.83 -16.07 -18.41
CA ARG A 322 0.98 -14.66 -18.02
C ARG A 322 1.94 -14.46 -16.85
N MET A 323 1.94 -15.33 -15.85
CA MET A 323 2.94 -15.22 -14.77
C MET A 323 4.37 -15.48 -15.27
N LYS A 324 4.58 -16.38 -16.23
CA LYS A 324 5.91 -16.56 -16.87
C LYS A 324 6.38 -15.31 -17.57
N GLU A 325 5.52 -14.67 -18.36
CA GLU A 325 5.83 -13.39 -19.00
C GLU A 325 6.21 -12.32 -17.96
N ILE A 326 5.41 -12.15 -16.89
CA ILE A 326 5.70 -11.20 -15.81
C ILE A 326 7.06 -11.48 -15.17
N ILE A 327 7.33 -12.69 -14.71
CA ILE A 327 8.59 -12.99 -14.00
C ILE A 327 9.79 -12.94 -14.95
N HIS A 328 9.64 -13.39 -16.20
CA HIS A 328 10.68 -13.27 -17.24
C HIS A 328 11.04 -11.80 -17.51
N ASN A 329 10.03 -10.94 -17.71
CA ASN A 329 10.25 -9.52 -17.97
C ASN A 329 10.86 -8.79 -16.77
N ALA A 330 10.50 -9.16 -15.53
CA ALA A 330 11.15 -8.64 -14.34
C ALA A 330 12.65 -8.97 -14.31
N VAL A 331 13.01 -10.23 -14.53
CA VAL A 331 14.42 -10.69 -14.54
C VAL A 331 15.20 -10.09 -15.72
N ALA A 332 14.57 -9.93 -16.89
CA ALA A 332 15.15 -9.24 -18.04
C ALA A 332 15.43 -7.76 -17.74
N ILE A 333 14.53 -7.04 -17.06
CA ILE A 333 14.73 -5.64 -16.65
C ILE A 333 15.91 -5.49 -15.69
N VAL A 334 16.14 -6.46 -14.79
CA VAL A 334 17.36 -6.51 -13.98
C VAL A 334 18.60 -6.72 -14.86
N GLY A 335 18.53 -7.62 -15.84
CA GLY A 335 19.60 -7.88 -16.81
C GLY A 335 19.92 -6.72 -17.76
N TYR A 336 18.99 -5.76 -17.93
CA TYR A 336 19.23 -4.50 -18.64
C TYR A 336 19.84 -3.38 -17.78
N SER A 337 20.01 -3.61 -16.47
CA SER A 337 20.75 -2.67 -15.62
C SER A 337 22.26 -2.76 -15.87
N GLU A 338 23.00 -1.73 -15.49
CA GLU A 338 24.47 -1.71 -15.59
C GLU A 338 25.16 -2.61 -14.54
N VAL A 339 24.40 -3.32 -13.70
CA VAL A 339 24.91 -4.17 -12.62
C VAL A 339 25.06 -5.62 -13.11
N PRO A 340 26.28 -6.19 -13.15
CA PRO A 340 26.48 -7.59 -13.53
C PRO A 340 25.76 -8.54 -12.57
N LYS A 341 25.20 -9.64 -13.09
CA LYS A 341 24.40 -10.61 -12.30
C LYS A 341 25.18 -11.18 -11.12
N GLU A 342 26.49 -11.32 -11.26
CA GLU A 342 27.44 -11.81 -10.26
C GLU A 342 27.61 -10.85 -9.07
N GLN A 343 27.26 -9.58 -9.24
CA GLN A 343 27.25 -8.57 -8.18
C GLN A 343 25.91 -8.50 -7.43
N LEU A 344 24.87 -9.20 -7.88
CA LEU A 344 23.60 -9.32 -7.16
C LEU A 344 23.65 -10.46 -6.13
N ARG A 345 24.57 -10.34 -5.16
CA ARG A 345 24.92 -11.42 -4.22
C ARG A 345 23.88 -11.68 -3.14
N ALA A 346 22.94 -10.75 -2.94
CA ALA A 346 21.73 -10.94 -2.14
C ALA A 346 20.48 -11.28 -2.99
N GLY A 347 20.65 -11.43 -4.31
CA GLY A 347 19.67 -12.03 -5.20
C GLY A 347 18.45 -11.17 -5.56
N TYR A 348 17.38 -11.86 -5.94
CA TYR A 348 16.11 -11.27 -6.35
C TYR A 348 15.09 -11.37 -5.19
N ILE A 349 14.63 -10.23 -4.64
CA ILE A 349 13.66 -10.19 -3.55
C ILE A 349 12.29 -9.83 -4.10
N PHE A 350 11.41 -10.83 -4.17
CA PHE A 350 10.05 -10.69 -4.70
C PHE A 350 9.03 -10.37 -3.60
N ALA A 351 8.15 -9.41 -3.85
CA ALA A 351 7.03 -9.02 -3.01
C ALA A 351 5.80 -8.67 -3.88
N GLY A 352 4.72 -8.19 -3.26
CA GLY A 352 3.51 -7.77 -3.98
C GLY A 352 2.40 -8.81 -4.04
N GLY A 353 1.17 -8.32 -4.18
CA GLY A 353 -0.05 -9.13 -4.17
C GLY A 353 -0.12 -10.17 -5.28
N GLY A 354 0.37 -9.87 -6.48
CA GLY A 354 0.42 -10.80 -7.60
C GLY A 354 1.31 -12.02 -7.35
N THR A 355 2.26 -11.92 -6.40
CA THR A 355 3.04 -13.10 -6.00
C THR A 355 2.25 -14.10 -5.13
N LYS A 356 1.07 -13.74 -4.59
CA LYS A 356 0.27 -14.64 -3.72
C LYS A 356 -0.35 -15.84 -4.48
N ILE A 357 -0.33 -15.85 -5.81
CA ILE A 357 -0.77 -16.98 -6.65
C ILE A 357 0.01 -18.28 -6.34
N ARG A 358 -0.62 -19.44 -6.56
CA ARG A 358 -0.03 -20.76 -6.26
C ARG A 358 1.20 -21.06 -7.10
N ASN A 359 2.09 -21.89 -6.55
CA ASN A 359 3.34 -22.36 -7.17
C ASN A 359 4.27 -21.25 -7.70
N MET A 360 4.18 -20.04 -7.12
CA MET A 360 5.02 -18.89 -7.47
C MET A 360 6.51 -19.09 -7.15
N LYS A 361 6.85 -19.87 -6.11
CA LYS A 361 8.26 -20.16 -5.78
C LYS A 361 8.91 -20.93 -6.91
N GLU A 362 8.25 -21.99 -7.35
CA GLU A 362 8.65 -22.89 -8.42
C GLU A 362 8.76 -22.15 -9.76
N LEU A 363 7.91 -21.15 -10.01
CA LEU A 363 8.06 -20.25 -11.15
C LEU A 363 9.32 -19.39 -11.05
N ILE A 364 9.56 -18.73 -9.91
CA ILE A 364 10.74 -17.87 -9.69
C ILE A 364 12.03 -18.71 -9.75
N GLU A 365 12.01 -19.93 -9.22
CA GLU A 365 13.11 -20.91 -9.22
C GLU A 365 13.67 -21.12 -10.65
N MET A 366 12.80 -21.27 -11.65
CA MET A 366 13.19 -21.48 -13.05
C MET A 366 13.99 -20.32 -13.66
N TYR A 367 13.73 -19.07 -13.23
CA TYR A 367 14.41 -17.88 -13.76
C TYR A 367 15.59 -17.42 -12.88
N CYS A 368 15.53 -17.68 -11.57
CA CYS A 368 16.47 -17.14 -10.58
C CYS A 368 17.46 -18.16 -10.02
N SER A 369 17.27 -19.46 -10.29
CA SER A 369 18.18 -20.55 -9.87
C SER A 369 18.54 -20.49 -8.38
N SER A 370 17.51 -20.55 -7.53
CA SER A 370 17.59 -20.45 -6.06
C SER A 370 18.14 -19.15 -5.47
N ASN A 371 18.68 -18.20 -6.26
CA ASN A 371 19.17 -16.90 -5.79
C ASN A 371 18.02 -15.88 -5.59
N TYR A 372 16.98 -16.26 -4.83
CA TYR A 372 15.82 -15.40 -4.58
C TYR A 372 15.29 -15.49 -3.16
N THR A 373 14.54 -14.47 -2.75
CA THR A 373 13.73 -14.45 -1.52
C THR A 373 12.31 -14.06 -1.91
N LEU A 374 11.30 -14.75 -1.37
CA LEU A 374 9.90 -14.45 -1.62
C LEU A 374 9.22 -13.97 -0.33
N ILE A 375 8.92 -12.68 -0.25
CA ILE A 375 8.43 -11.99 0.94
C ILE A 375 6.98 -12.41 1.23
N ARG A 376 6.72 -12.71 2.49
CA ARG A 376 5.42 -13.15 3.01
C ARG A 376 5.02 -12.56 4.36
N THR A 377 5.95 -11.92 5.04
CA THR A 377 5.77 -11.24 6.33
C THR A 377 6.62 -9.97 6.33
N ILE A 378 6.31 -9.05 7.23
CA ILE A 378 7.03 -7.80 7.44
C ILE A 378 7.91 -7.96 8.68
N LYS A 379 9.11 -7.39 8.65
CA LYS A 379 10.04 -7.49 9.78
C LYS A 379 9.51 -6.69 10.97
N ARG A 380 9.61 -7.25 12.19
CA ARG A 380 9.26 -6.53 13.43
C ARG A 380 10.19 -5.36 13.77
N GLU A 381 11.30 -5.18 13.04
CA GLU A 381 12.13 -3.97 13.16
C GLU A 381 11.48 -2.70 12.56
N ILE A 382 10.41 -2.85 11.77
CA ILE A 382 9.70 -1.74 11.11
C ILE A 382 8.48 -1.25 11.89
N ILE A 383 7.87 -2.12 12.71
CA ILE A 383 6.61 -1.87 13.42
C ILE A 383 6.90 -1.78 14.92
N SER A 384 6.29 -0.82 15.62
CA SER A 384 6.37 -0.71 17.08
C SER A 384 5.13 -1.30 17.77
N ASP A 385 5.37 -2.07 18.82
CA ASP A 385 4.36 -2.71 19.67
C ASP A 385 3.83 -1.76 20.79
N GLU A 386 4.15 -0.47 20.75
CA GLU A 386 3.92 0.46 21.87
C GLU A 386 2.48 0.98 22.02
N ILE A 387 1.70 1.05 20.93
CA ILE A 387 0.33 1.63 20.91
C ILE A 387 -0.65 0.75 20.11
N THR A 388 -0.27 -0.48 19.73
CA THR A 388 -1.18 -1.44 19.07
C THR A 388 -1.46 -2.63 19.97
N ASP A 389 -2.71 -3.11 19.96
CA ASP A 389 -3.03 -4.41 20.55
C ASP A 389 -2.23 -5.53 19.86
N LEU A 390 -1.90 -6.60 20.58
CA LEU A 390 -1.05 -7.68 20.03
C LEU A 390 -1.67 -8.39 18.82
N SER A 391 -2.99 -8.33 18.65
CA SER A 391 -3.70 -8.79 17.44
C SER A 391 -3.30 -7.98 16.21
N ASP A 392 -3.10 -6.68 16.38
CA ASP A 392 -3.03 -5.71 15.30
C ASP A 392 -1.59 -5.56 14.83
N SER A 393 -0.62 -5.52 15.75
CA SER A 393 0.79 -5.74 15.43
C SER A 393 1.02 -7.05 14.67
N LEU A 394 0.31 -8.14 15.06
CA LEU A 394 0.38 -9.41 14.34
C LEU A 394 -0.28 -9.34 12.95
N LEU A 395 -1.39 -8.61 12.79
CA LEU A 395 -2.02 -8.37 11.49
C LEU A 395 -1.07 -7.60 10.54
N TYR A 396 -0.57 -6.45 10.97
CA TYR A 396 0.31 -5.60 10.18
C TYR A 396 1.65 -6.28 9.84
N SER A 397 2.19 -7.12 10.74
CA SER A 397 3.42 -7.88 10.47
C SER A 397 3.24 -9.14 9.62
N SER A 398 2.01 -9.68 9.52
CA SER A 398 1.77 -10.96 8.81
C SER A 398 1.19 -10.83 7.40
N ASP A 399 0.47 -9.76 7.03
CA ASP A 399 0.00 -9.56 5.66
C ASP A 399 0.92 -8.62 4.83
N PRO A 400 1.58 -9.12 3.76
CA PRO A 400 2.44 -8.29 2.92
C PRO A 400 1.69 -7.20 2.12
N ARG A 401 0.36 -7.10 2.21
CA ARG A 401 -0.39 -5.92 1.72
C ARG A 401 0.04 -4.63 2.40
N PHE A 402 0.46 -4.68 3.66
CA PHE A 402 0.84 -3.47 4.41
C PHE A 402 2.24 -2.94 4.10
N ILE A 403 3.06 -3.65 3.30
CA ILE A 403 4.45 -3.24 2.98
C ILE A 403 4.48 -1.83 2.37
N THR A 404 3.55 -1.53 1.45
CA THR A 404 3.48 -0.22 0.80
C THR A 404 3.10 0.88 1.79
N LEU A 405 2.01 0.71 2.56
CA LEU A 405 1.54 1.72 3.51
C LEU A 405 2.55 1.98 4.63
N LEU A 406 3.13 0.92 5.22
CA LEU A 406 4.18 1.05 6.23
C LEU A 406 5.44 1.70 5.65
N GLY A 407 5.79 1.44 4.39
CA GLY A 407 6.90 2.11 3.72
C GLY A 407 6.66 3.60 3.50
N LEU A 408 5.45 3.98 3.09
CA LEU A 408 5.06 5.38 2.94
C LEU A 408 5.10 6.11 4.29
N ALA A 409 4.56 5.48 5.35
CA ALA A 409 4.61 6.02 6.71
C ALA A 409 6.07 6.14 7.22
N LEU A 410 6.92 5.14 6.95
CA LEU A 410 8.34 5.15 7.35
C LEU A 410 9.13 6.31 6.72
N GLU A 411 8.85 6.67 5.46
CA GLU A 411 9.53 7.76 4.74
C GLU A 411 8.87 9.15 4.96
N ALA A 412 7.63 9.23 5.48
CA ALA A 412 6.95 10.49 5.81
C ALA A 412 7.63 11.25 6.97
N GLN A 413 7.59 12.59 6.98
CA GLN A 413 8.34 13.43 7.93
C GLN A 413 7.54 14.60 8.54
N GLU A 414 6.54 15.11 7.83
CA GLU A 414 5.66 16.18 8.32
C GLU A 414 4.39 15.58 8.93
N ASP A 415 3.93 16.19 10.03
CA ASP A 415 2.60 15.93 10.59
C ASP A 415 1.51 16.16 9.53
N CYS A 416 0.44 15.36 9.56
CA CYS A 416 -0.61 15.40 8.55
C CYS A 416 -1.96 15.94 9.06
N LEU A 417 -2.05 16.22 10.36
CA LEU A 417 -3.30 16.63 11.00
C LEU A 417 -3.45 18.15 11.07
N GLU A 418 -4.67 18.57 11.40
CA GLU A 418 -5.03 19.90 11.87
C GLU A 418 -5.98 19.74 13.08
N VAL A 419 -6.03 20.75 13.95
CA VAL A 419 -6.88 20.74 15.15
C VAL A 419 -8.13 21.57 14.90
N THR A 420 -9.30 20.91 14.89
CA THR A 420 -10.59 21.62 14.93
C THR A 420 -10.84 22.14 16.34
N HIS A 421 -10.58 23.44 16.55
CA HIS A 421 -10.98 24.14 17.76
C HIS A 421 -12.50 24.38 17.77
N LYS A 422 -13.27 23.41 18.31
CA LYS A 422 -14.70 23.61 18.63
C LYS A 422 -14.87 24.89 19.44
N THR A 423 -15.68 25.82 18.96
CA THR A 423 -15.92 27.10 19.62
C THR A 423 -16.71 26.91 20.92
N LEU A 424 -16.66 27.89 21.83
CA LEU A 424 -17.47 27.88 23.04
C LEU A 424 -18.98 27.80 22.74
N SER A 425 -19.44 28.29 21.58
CA SER A 425 -20.83 28.15 21.14
C SER A 425 -21.19 26.70 20.85
N GLU A 426 -20.40 26.01 20.02
CA GLU A 426 -20.64 24.61 19.62
C GLU A 426 -20.52 23.64 20.80
N LEU A 427 -19.63 23.94 21.76
CA LEU A 427 -19.51 23.21 23.03
C LEU A 427 -20.73 23.42 23.95
N VAL A 428 -21.35 24.60 23.91
CA VAL A 428 -22.60 24.86 24.65
C VAL A 428 -23.80 24.22 23.95
N GLU A 429 -23.89 24.28 22.63
CA GLU A 429 -24.99 23.67 21.87
C GLU A 429 -24.98 22.14 21.99
N SER A 430 -23.84 21.47 21.79
CA SER A 430 -23.71 20.02 21.98
C SER A 430 -24.02 19.56 23.42
N THR A 431 -23.70 20.37 24.45
CA THR A 431 -24.08 20.07 25.85
C THR A 431 -25.51 20.48 26.23
N LEU A 432 -26.23 21.17 25.34
CA LEU A 432 -27.68 21.40 25.44
C LEU A 432 -28.45 20.28 24.72
N GLU A 433 -28.03 19.87 23.53
CA GLU A 433 -28.60 18.74 22.78
C GLU A 433 -28.51 17.44 23.59
N ALA A 434 -27.33 17.11 24.13
CA ALA A 434 -27.13 15.93 24.99
C ALA A 434 -27.95 15.97 26.30
N LYS A 435 -28.49 17.12 26.71
CA LYS A 435 -29.44 17.24 27.84
C LYS A 435 -30.90 17.15 27.42
N SER A 436 -31.21 17.31 26.13
CA SER A 436 -32.57 17.21 25.61
C SER A 436 -33.06 15.76 25.43
N GLU A 437 -32.14 14.80 25.26
CA GLU A 437 -32.45 13.39 25.02
C GLU A 437 -32.64 12.53 26.29
N THR A 438 -33.18 13.09 27.37
CA THR A 438 -33.67 12.29 28.52
C THR A 438 -35.19 12.44 28.73
N PRO A 439 -35.94 11.35 28.91
CA PRO A 439 -37.40 11.36 28.72
C PRO A 439 -38.15 11.99 29.90
N SER A 440 -38.89 13.06 29.62
CA SER A 440 -39.84 13.65 30.57
C SER A 440 -41.27 13.23 30.27
N SER A 441 -41.84 12.35 31.10
CA SER A 441 -43.05 12.66 31.88
C SER A 441 -43.53 11.45 32.69
N ALA A 442 -44.01 11.73 33.89
CA ALA A 442 -44.80 10.81 34.70
C ALA A 442 -46.09 11.52 35.14
N THR A 443 -47.20 10.79 35.22
CA THR A 443 -48.47 11.31 35.74
C THR A 443 -49.13 10.27 36.64
N SER A 444 -49.25 10.61 37.93
CA SER A 444 -50.35 10.24 38.87
C SER A 444 -50.91 8.80 38.85
N ASN A 445 -51.00 8.08 39.97
CA ASN A 445 -51.78 8.53 41.14
C ASN A 445 -51.56 7.71 42.43
N ASP A 446 -51.72 8.40 43.57
CA ASP A 446 -52.44 8.02 44.82
C ASP A 446 -52.05 6.79 45.71
N GLY A 447 -52.00 7.03 47.04
CA GLY A 447 -52.61 6.14 48.06
C GLY A 447 -51.77 5.13 48.90
N GLY A 448 -51.39 5.50 50.14
CA GLY A 448 -51.10 4.59 51.29
C GLY A 448 -49.60 4.37 51.64
N LEU A 449 -49.09 4.44 52.89
CA LEU A 449 -49.48 3.84 54.20
C LEU A 449 -49.52 2.31 54.11
N PHE A 450 -48.60 1.50 54.67
CA PHE A 450 -47.71 1.64 55.86
C PHE A 450 -46.29 1.05 55.62
N PRO A 451 -45.32 1.18 56.56
CA PRO A 451 -43.90 0.87 56.32
C PRO A 451 -43.39 -0.43 57.01
N ASP A 452 -42.13 -0.77 56.71
CA ASP A 452 -41.12 -1.39 57.62
C ASP A 452 -41.36 -2.82 58.19
N SER A 453 -40.32 -3.63 58.47
CA SER A 453 -38.87 -3.53 58.17
C SER A 453 -38.18 -4.90 58.38
N GLU A 454 -36.90 -5.02 57.97
CA GLU A 454 -35.87 -5.90 58.59
C GLU A 454 -36.03 -7.45 58.50
N ASN A 455 -34.97 -8.29 58.63
CA ASN A 455 -33.53 -8.01 58.69
C ASN A 455 -32.63 -9.11 58.08
N MET A 456 -31.38 -8.69 57.85
CA MET A 456 -30.07 -9.36 57.78
C MET A 456 -29.83 -10.88 58.02
N GLU A 457 -28.76 -11.33 57.33
CA GLU A 457 -27.64 -12.19 57.77
C GLU A 457 -27.72 -13.74 57.84
N ASP A 458 -26.99 -14.33 56.87
CA ASP A 458 -25.92 -15.35 57.07
C ASP A 458 -26.36 -16.82 57.38
N PRO A 459 -25.45 -17.82 57.59
CA PRO A 459 -25.31 -18.90 56.60
C PRO A 459 -25.46 -20.32 57.19
N ASN A 460 -25.49 -21.37 56.34
CA ASN A 460 -24.73 -22.63 56.60
C ASN A 460 -24.79 -23.72 55.50
N GLN A 461 -23.67 -24.43 55.41
CA GLN A 461 -23.43 -25.88 55.23
C GLN A 461 -24.25 -26.79 54.27
N GLU A 462 -23.47 -27.41 53.35
CA GLU A 462 -23.28 -28.87 53.18
C GLU A 462 -24.32 -29.82 52.52
N ILE A 463 -23.89 -30.35 51.34
CA ILE A 463 -23.70 -31.79 51.01
C ILE A 463 -24.91 -32.66 50.56
N HIS A 464 -24.69 -33.34 49.40
CA HIS A 464 -25.44 -34.47 48.79
C HIS A 464 -26.89 -34.20 48.32
N SER A 465 -27.41 -34.79 47.24
CA SER A 465 -26.85 -35.66 46.17
C SER A 465 -27.77 -35.69 44.92
N GLU A 466 -27.22 -36.10 43.76
CA GLU A 466 -27.82 -36.88 42.63
C GLU A 466 -29.37 -36.94 42.46
N THR A 467 -29.99 -36.84 41.27
CA THR A 467 -29.54 -37.07 39.87
C THR A 467 -30.52 -36.50 38.82
N ASN A 468 -30.02 -36.22 37.59
CA ASN A 468 -30.77 -36.14 36.31
C ASN A 468 -31.88 -35.04 36.17
N ASN A 469 -32.32 -34.59 34.99
CA ASN A 469 -32.12 -35.08 33.62
C ASN A 469 -32.23 -33.96 32.55
N GLY A 470 -31.42 -34.01 31.49
CA GLY A 470 -31.73 -33.52 30.12
C GLY A 470 -31.98 -32.02 29.83
N GLY A 471 -31.63 -31.58 28.61
CA GLY A 471 -32.12 -30.31 28.02
C GLY A 471 -31.08 -29.52 27.22
N SER A 472 -31.08 -29.65 25.90
CA SER A 472 -30.20 -28.87 25.02
C SER A 472 -30.69 -27.41 24.86
N ARG A 473 -29.76 -26.45 24.93
CA ARG A 473 -30.01 -25.04 24.58
C ARG A 473 -29.49 -24.70 23.19
N GLY A 474 -30.36 -24.74 22.19
CA GLY A 474 -30.20 -23.96 20.97
C GLY A 474 -30.96 -22.65 21.11
N PHE A 475 -30.27 -21.50 21.05
CA PHE A 475 -30.92 -20.20 21.05
C PHE A 475 -30.98 -19.62 19.63
N SER A 476 -32.20 -19.30 19.19
CA SER A 476 -32.46 -18.67 17.88
C SER A 476 -32.84 -17.20 18.10
N LEU A 477 -32.23 -16.30 17.34
CA LEU A 477 -32.64 -14.90 17.24
C LEU A 477 -33.24 -14.64 15.86
N LYS A 478 -34.56 -14.38 15.83
CA LYS A 478 -35.26 -13.73 14.70
C LYS A 478 -35.18 -12.21 14.96
N LYS A 479 -34.80 -11.32 14.05
CA LYS A 479 -35.22 -11.10 12.64
C LYS A 479 -36.62 -10.47 12.52
N LYS A 480 -36.67 -9.13 12.42
CA LYS A 480 -37.61 -8.26 11.64
C LYS A 480 -37.33 -6.79 11.98
N SER A 481 -37.65 -5.79 11.15
CA SER A 481 -38.21 -5.75 9.76
C SER A 481 -37.27 -4.88 8.88
N LYS A 482 -37.50 -4.30 7.68
CA LYS A 482 -38.61 -3.98 6.74
C LYS A 482 -39.61 -2.88 7.17
N GLY A 483 -40.13 -2.04 6.27
CA GLY A 483 -39.76 -1.81 4.85
C GLY A 483 -40.93 -1.29 4.00
N PHE A 484 -40.66 -0.35 3.08
CA PHE A 484 -41.60 0.40 2.21
C PHE A 484 -40.74 1.08 1.10
N LEU A 485 -41.10 1.35 -0.16
CA LEU A 485 -42.05 0.82 -1.19
C LEU A 485 -41.38 1.10 -2.58
N GLN A 486 -41.56 0.30 -3.64
CA GLN A 486 -42.60 0.35 -4.71
C GLN A 486 -42.86 1.75 -5.34
N ASN A 487 -43.10 1.90 -6.66
CA ASN A 487 -43.11 0.99 -7.83
C ASN A 487 -43.16 1.80 -9.15
N VAL A 488 -42.55 1.32 -10.24
CA VAL A 488 -43.02 1.59 -11.62
C VAL A 488 -42.74 0.36 -12.50
N THR A 489 -43.70 -0.01 -13.35
CA THR A 489 -43.58 -1.02 -14.42
C THR A 489 -44.45 -0.61 -15.60
N ASP A 490 -43.97 -0.67 -16.86
CA ASP A 490 -44.39 -1.73 -17.79
C ASP A 490 -43.72 -1.70 -19.18
N LYS A 491 -43.86 -2.85 -19.85
CA LYS A 491 -43.40 -3.30 -21.19
C LYS A 491 -43.49 -2.32 -22.37
N ILE A 492 -42.69 -2.60 -23.41
CA ILE A 492 -43.20 -3.11 -24.72
C ILE A 492 -42.07 -3.85 -25.49
N SER A 493 -42.45 -4.80 -26.35
CA SER A 493 -41.58 -5.63 -27.22
C SER A 493 -41.32 -4.94 -28.58
N SER A 494 -40.47 -5.39 -29.53
CA SER A 494 -40.21 -6.75 -30.01
C SER A 494 -39.12 -6.77 -31.12
N LEU A 495 -38.69 -7.98 -31.53
CA LEU A 495 -38.08 -8.32 -32.85
C LEU A 495 -36.75 -7.66 -33.27
N VAL A 496 -35.67 -8.45 -33.35
CA VAL A 496 -35.12 -9.05 -34.60
C VAL A 496 -33.82 -9.81 -34.30
N THR A 497 -33.73 -11.06 -34.76
CA THR A 497 -32.51 -11.85 -35.01
C THR A 497 -32.85 -12.96 -36.03
N PRO A 498 -31.88 -13.62 -36.69
CA PRO A 498 -30.47 -13.24 -36.94
C PRO A 498 -30.19 -13.09 -38.46
N GLN A 499 -28.95 -12.75 -38.81
CA GLN A 499 -28.29 -13.39 -39.96
C GLN A 499 -26.86 -13.77 -39.57
N GLU A 500 -26.45 -14.94 -40.03
CA GLU A 500 -25.07 -15.45 -39.99
C GLU A 500 -24.35 -14.97 -41.25
N GLU A 501 -23.05 -14.70 -41.15
CA GLU A 501 -22.14 -14.76 -42.30
C GLU A 501 -20.73 -15.11 -41.77
N ASP A 502 -20.16 -16.21 -42.27
CA ASP A 502 -18.82 -16.68 -41.92
C ASP A 502 -17.76 -15.89 -42.69
N GLU A 503 -16.61 -15.60 -42.06
CA GLU A 503 -15.36 -15.43 -42.81
C GLU A 503 -14.15 -15.89 -41.99
N GLU A 504 -13.16 -16.49 -42.67
CA GLU A 504 -12.07 -17.24 -42.05
C GLU A 504 -10.83 -16.40 -41.68
N THR A 505 -9.96 -17.00 -40.87
CA THR A 505 -8.59 -16.58 -40.48
C THR A 505 -7.64 -16.39 -41.69
N PRO A 506 -6.37 -15.91 -41.59
CA PRO A 506 -5.55 -15.78 -40.36
C PRO A 506 -4.54 -14.60 -40.23
N PHE A 507 -4.15 -14.35 -38.99
CA PHE A 507 -2.78 -13.95 -38.57
C PHE A 507 -2.45 -14.74 -37.30
N GLY A 508 -1.23 -15.18 -36.98
CA GLY A 508 0.06 -15.01 -37.65
C GLY A 508 1.16 -14.91 -36.58
N ASP A 509 2.10 -15.85 -36.51
CA ASP A 509 3.01 -16.03 -35.37
C ASP A 509 3.89 -14.80 -35.05
N PHE A 510 3.89 -14.36 -33.80
CA PHE A 510 4.96 -13.58 -33.13
C PHE A 510 4.90 -13.73 -31.60
#